data_AF-A0A519YXI4-F1
#
_entry.id   AF-A0A519YXI4-F1
#
_cell.length_a   1.000
_cell.length_b   1.000
_cell.length_c   1.000
_cell.angle_alpha   90.00
_cell.angle_beta   90.00
_cell.angle_gamma   90.00
#
_symmetry.space_group_name_H-M   'P 1'
#
loop_
_entity.id
_entity.type
_entity.pdbx_description
1 polymer ?
#
loop_
_entity_poly.entity_id
_entity_poly.type
_entity_poly.pdbx_seq_one_letter_code
_entity_poly.pdbx_strand_id
1 'polypeptide(L)'
;MALSYSASITLPQFRRLLRRAQLLYTLLVGTYLAQRWEGALVRKLYYLPDGGRGFFAEIGVDEARECFVVLRSFSSSGPLEAYTHCVQLPA
;
A
#
# COMPACT_ATOMS: atom_id res chain seq x y z
N MET A 1 -5.14 -12.47 27.13
CA MET A 1 -4.82 -11.07 27.47
C MET A 1 -4.03 -10.50 26.28
N ALA A 2 -4.72 -9.95 25.29
CA ALA A 2 -4.09 -9.45 24.07
C ALA A 2 -3.71 -7.98 24.27
N LEU A 3 -2.41 -7.67 24.18
CA LEU A 3 -1.91 -6.31 24.15
C LEU A 3 -2.24 -5.69 22.79
N SER A 4 -3.48 -5.22 22.63
CA SER A 4 -3.94 -4.55 21.41
C SER A 4 -3.64 -3.06 21.49
N TYR A 5 -2.37 -2.71 21.31
CA TYR A 5 -2.00 -1.34 20.91
C TYR A 5 -0.88 -1.40 19.89
N SER A 6 -1.21 -1.89 18.69
CA SER A 6 -0.37 -1.70 17.52
C SER A 6 -0.40 -0.21 17.20
N ALA A 7 0.56 0.56 17.70
CA ALA A 7 0.69 1.97 17.36
C ALA A 7 0.78 2.08 15.83
N SER A 8 -0.31 2.55 15.23
CA SER A 8 -0.44 2.66 13.79
C SER A 8 0.41 3.84 13.33
N ILE A 9 1.25 3.65 12.31
CA ILE A 9 2.10 4.76 11.84
C ILE A 9 1.31 5.63 10.86
N THR A 10 1.50 6.94 10.96
CA THR A 10 0.91 7.91 10.05
C THR A 10 1.63 7.92 8.69
N LEU A 11 0.97 8.43 7.64
CA LEU A 11 1.60 8.57 6.32
C LEU A 11 2.95 9.33 6.35
N PRO A 12 3.12 10.45 7.08
CA PRO A 12 4.43 11.10 7.23
C PRO A 12 5.50 10.21 7.86
N GLN A 13 5.14 9.42 8.87
CA GLN A 13 6.08 8.48 9.51
C GLN A 13 6.44 7.34 8.56
N PHE A 14 5.46 6.77 7.86
CA PHE A 14 5.68 5.75 6.83
C PHE A 14 6.62 6.24 5.73
N ARG A 15 6.47 7.48 5.26
CA ARG A 15 7.33 8.07 4.23
C ARG A 15 8.79 8.27 4.66
N ARG A 16 9.09 8.30 5.96
CA ARG A 16 10.46 8.37 6.50
C ARG A 16 11.16 7.01 6.54
N LEU A 17 10.41 5.92 6.43
CA LEU A 17 10.98 4.57 6.40
C LEU A 17 11.74 4.33 5.08
N LEU A 18 12.78 3.50 5.13
CA LEU A 18 13.43 2.97 3.94
C LEU A 18 12.42 2.15 3.11
N ARG A 19 12.58 2.11 1.78
CA ARG A 19 11.66 1.38 0.87
C ARG A 19 11.40 -0.07 1.29
N ARG A 20 12.42 -0.78 1.78
CA ARG A 20 12.28 -2.16 2.30
C ARG A 20 11.42 -2.22 3.56
N ALA A 21 11.58 -1.26 4.47
CA ALA A 21 10.76 -1.18 5.68
C ALA A 21 9.32 -0.77 5.35
N GLN A 22 9.11 0.13 4.37
CA GLN A 22 7.78 0.45 3.84
C GLN A 22 7.09 -0.79 3.26
N LEU A 23 7.80 -1.56 2.44
CA LEU A 23 7.28 -2.80 1.86
C LEU A 23 6.93 -3.82 2.95
N LEU A 24 7.86 -4.10 3.86
CA LEU A 24 7.64 -5.04 4.96
C LEU A 24 6.44 -4.63 5.81
N TYR A 25 6.34 -3.35 6.19
CA TYR A 25 5.21 -2.84 6.96
C TYR A 25 3.89 -2.98 6.18
N THR A 26 3.89 -2.67 4.88
CA THR A 26 2.71 -2.80 4.03
C THR A 26 2.23 -4.25 3.93
N LEU A 27 3.14 -5.22 3.81
CA LEU A 27 2.78 -6.63 3.73
C LEU A 27 2.33 -7.22 5.06
N LEU A 28 2.84 -6.71 6.19
CA LEU A 28 2.48 -7.20 7.53
C LEU A 28 1.19 -6.57 8.08
N VAL A 29 0.95 -5.29 7.78
CA VAL A 29 -0.11 -4.49 8.42
C VAL A 29 -1.19 -4.07 7.42
N GLY A 30 -0.86 -4.00 6.13
CA GLY A 30 -1.77 -3.53 5.11
C GLY A 30 -2.85 -4.54 4.76
N THR A 31 -4.05 -4.04 4.47
CA THR A 31 -5.13 -4.82 3.87
C THR A 31 -5.04 -4.69 2.36
N TYR A 32 -4.90 -5.81 1.65
CA TYR A 32 -4.92 -5.83 0.19
C TYR A 32 -6.31 -5.45 -0.32
N LEU A 33 -6.37 -4.48 -1.23
CA LEU A 33 -7.64 -3.97 -1.77
C LEU A 33 -7.87 -4.31 -3.23
N ALA A 34 -6.83 -4.29 -4.04
CA ALA A 34 -6.95 -4.40 -5.49
C ALA A 34 -5.59 -4.60 -6.14
N GLN A 35 -5.59 -5.16 -7.34
CA GLN A 35 -4.47 -5.01 -8.28
C GLN A 35 -4.94 -4.45 -9.60
N ARG A 36 -4.10 -3.64 -10.24
CA ARG A 36 -4.35 -3.12 -11.58
C ARG A 36 -3.16 -3.38 -12.49
N TRP A 37 -3.44 -3.45 -13.78
CA TRP A 37 -2.42 -3.58 -14.82
C TRP A 37 -2.18 -2.22 -15.48
N GLU A 38 -0.92 -1.90 -15.73
CA GLU A 38 -0.48 -0.76 -16.52
C GLU A 38 0.52 -1.26 -17.56
N GLY A 39 0.00 -1.70 -18.71
CA GLY A 39 0.77 -2.49 -19.66
C GLY A 39 1.15 -3.85 -19.07
N ALA A 40 2.44 -4.19 -19.10
CA ALA A 40 2.98 -5.41 -18.49
C ALA A 40 3.16 -5.32 -16.96
N LEU A 41 3.07 -4.12 -16.39
CA LEU A 41 3.34 -3.90 -14.97
C LEU A 41 2.09 -4.15 -14.12
N VAL A 42 2.27 -4.86 -13.01
CA VAL A 42 1.23 -5.09 -12.00
C VAL A 42 1.46 -4.18 -10.81
N ARG A 43 0.42 -3.45 -10.41
CA ARG A 43 0.42 -2.64 -9.19
C ARG A 43 -0.63 -3.13 -8.23
N LYS A 44 -0.24 -3.39 -6.99
CA LYS A 44 -1.09 -3.85 -5.89
C LYS A 44 -1.35 -2.71 -4.93
N LEU A 45 -2.61 -2.45 -4.62
CA LEU A 45 -3.04 -1.43 -3.68
C LEU A 45 -3.32 -2.04 -2.32
N TYR A 46 -2.76 -1.43 -1.29
CA TYR A 46 -2.99 -1.77 0.10
C TYR A 46 -3.52 -0.55 0.84
N TYR A 47 -4.42 -0.80 1.78
CA TYR A 47 -4.85 0.17 2.78
C TYR A 47 -4.11 -0.09 4.10
N LEU A 48 -3.59 0.97 4.72
CA LEU A 48 -2.94 0.92 6.02
C LEU A 48 -3.71 1.80 7.01
N PRO A 49 -4.13 1.25 8.17
CA PRO A 49 -4.73 2.05 9.23
C PRO A 49 -3.66 2.94 9.88
N ASP A 50 -4.03 4.17 10.24
CA ASP A 50 -3.17 5.12 10.95
C ASP A 50 -3.82 5.70 12.22
N GLY A 51 -4.92 5.10 12.68
CA GLY A 51 -5.75 5.61 13.78
C GLY A 51 -6.78 6.67 13.35
N GLY A 52 -6.79 7.08 12.08
CA GLY A 52 -7.78 7.95 11.47
C GLY A 52 -8.41 7.34 10.22
N ARG A 53 -8.33 8.06 9.10
CA ARG A 53 -8.84 7.59 7.79
C ARG A 53 -7.91 6.60 7.09
N GLY A 54 -6.72 6.34 7.64
CA GLY A 54 -5.69 5.54 7.01
C GLY A 54 -5.11 6.18 5.76
N PHE A 55 -4.25 5.43 5.10
CA PHE A 55 -3.63 5.81 3.84
C PHE A 55 -3.41 4.58 2.96
N PHE A 56 -3.00 4.82 1.72
CA PHE A 56 -2.78 3.79 0.73
C PHE A 56 -1.30 3.65 0.40
N ALA A 57 -0.88 2.43 0.12
CA ALA A 57 0.41 2.12 -0.45
C ALA A 57 0.23 1.31 -1.73
N GLU A 58 0.92 1.71 -2.78
CA GLU A 58 1.01 0.95 -4.02
C GLU A 58 2.33 0.21 -4.06
N ILE A 59 2.25 -1.12 -4.20
CA ILE A 59 3.38 -1.99 -4.41
C ILE A 59 3.45 -2.36 -5.90
N GLY A 60 4.64 -2.29 -6.47
CA GLY A 60 4.93 -2.80 -7.81
C GLY A 60 6.32 -3.42 -7.86
N VAL A 61 6.75 -3.80 -9.05
CA VAL A 61 8.10 -4.33 -9.29
C VAL A 61 9.00 -3.18 -9.75
N ASP A 62 10.17 -3.05 -9.12
CA ASP A 62 11.31 -2.29 -9.65
C ASP A 62 12.10 -3.24 -10.55
N GLU A 63 11.91 -3.12 -11.87
CA GLU A 63 12.54 -4.01 -12.86
C GLU A 63 14.07 -3.91 -12.85
N ALA A 64 14.62 -2.73 -12.60
CA ALA A 64 16.08 -2.54 -12.55
C ALA A 64 16.73 -3.29 -11.38
N ARG A 65 15.95 -3.58 -10.33
CA ARG A 65 16.41 -4.26 -9.11
C ARG A 65 15.76 -5.63 -8.91
N GLU A 66 14.94 -6.06 -9.86
CA GLU A 66 14.16 -7.31 -9.83
C GLU A 66 13.48 -7.56 -8.46
N CYS A 67 12.88 -6.52 -7.87
CA CYS A 67 12.27 -6.64 -6.54
C CYS A 67 10.96 -5.87 -6.40
N PHE A 68 10.10 -6.34 -5.49
CA PHE A 68 8.93 -5.57 -5.10
C PHE A 68 9.34 -4.35 -4.27
N VAL A 69 8.69 -3.22 -4.53
CA VAL A 69 8.88 -1.98 -3.78
C VAL A 69 7.55 -1.25 -3.63
N VAL A 70 7.44 -0.43 -2.57
CA VAL A 70 6.39 0.59 -2.51
C VAL A 70 6.74 1.66 -3.53
N LEU A 71 5.91 1.84 -4.56
CA LEU A 71 6.08 2.86 -5.59
C LEU A 71 5.69 4.24 -5.03
N ARG A 72 4.48 4.32 -4.48
CA ARG A 72 3.94 5.52 -3.85
C ARG A 72 3.08 5.21 -2.64
N SER A 73 2.91 6.20 -1.79
CA SER A 73 1.97 6.19 -0.67
C SER A 73 1.23 7.52 -0.60
N PHE A 74 -0.06 7.49 -0.32
CA PHE A 74 -0.91 8.68 -0.37
C PHE A 74 -2.16 8.52 0.50
N SER A 75 -2.73 9.63 0.95
CA SER A 75 -4.08 9.68 1.49
C SER A 75 -5.04 10.20 0.41
N SER A 76 -6.27 9.69 0.40
CA SER A 76 -7.33 10.20 -0.47
C SER A 76 -8.65 10.22 0.30
N SER A 77 -9.41 11.29 0.16
CA SER A 77 -10.81 11.40 0.61
C SER A 77 -11.82 11.20 -0.52
N GLY A 78 -11.36 11.18 -1.78
CA GLY A 78 -12.17 10.98 -2.97
C GLY A 78 -12.07 9.57 -3.55
N PRO A 79 -12.93 9.22 -4.51
CA PRO A 79 -12.92 7.93 -5.18
C PRO A 79 -11.57 7.67 -5.88
N LEU A 80 -11.12 6.42 -5.85
CA LEU A 80 -9.88 5.99 -6.50
C LEU A 80 -10.17 5.58 -7.94
N GLU A 81 -10.44 6.55 -8.82
CA GLU A 81 -10.85 6.31 -10.22
C GLU A 81 -9.83 5.45 -11.02
N ALA A 82 -8.53 5.60 -10.75
CA ALA A 82 -7.52 4.73 -11.38
C ALA A 82 -7.67 3.23 -11.01
N TYR A 83 -8.47 2.93 -9.99
CA TYR A 83 -8.81 1.59 -9.53
C TYR A 83 -10.24 1.16 -9.91
N THR A 84 -10.90 1.87 -10.84
CA THR A 84 -12.20 1.46 -11.40
C THR A 84 -12.09 0.76 -12.76
N HIS A 85 -10.90 0.77 -13.39
CA HIS A 85 -10.65 0.17 -14.70
C HIS A 85 -9.46 -0.79 -14.65
N CYS A 86 -9.56 -1.91 -15.38
CA CYS A 86 -8.50 -2.91 -15.49
C CYS A 86 -7.98 -3.37 -14.11
N VAL A 87 -8.91 -3.63 -13.19
CA VAL A 87 -8.64 -3.98 -11.80
C VAL A 87 -9.18 -5.36 -11.49
N GLN A 88 -8.44 -6.12 -10.69
CA GLN A 88 -8.93 -7.30 -10.01
C GLN A 88 -9.05 -6.99 -8.51
N LEU A 89 -10.24 -7.26 -7.98
CA LEU A 89 -10.55 -7.19 -6.56
C LEU A 89 -10.19 -8.52 -5.86
N PRO A 90 -10.02 -8.52 -4.53
CA PRO A 90 -9.94 -9.73 -3.72
C PRO A 90 -11.15 -10.63 -3.98
N ALA A 91 -10.94 -11.95 -3.93
CA ALA A 91 -12.01 -12.96 -4.03
C ALA A 91 -12.81 -13.04 -2.72
#